data_AF-A0A7Z9BRK3-F1
#
_entry.id   AF-A0A7Z9BRK3-F1
#
_cell.length_a   1.000
_cell.length_b   1.000
_cell.length_c   1.000
_cell.angle_alpha   90.00
_cell.angle_beta   90.00
_cell.angle_gamma   90.00
#
_symmetry.space_group_name_H-M   'P 1'
#
loop_
_entity.id
_entity.type
_entity.pdbx_description
1 polymer ?
#
loop_
_entity_poly.entity_id
_entity_poly.type
_entity_poly.pdbx_seq_one_letter_code
_entity_poly.pdbx_strand_id
1 'polypeptide(L)' 'MIIETAILKNVEKLPESVKQAVLDYTEFLVNRYNEETPQMEKPTKRGGLGIWKGKIWMADDFDEPLEDLKDYM' A
#
# COMPACT_ATOMS: atom_id res chain seq x y z
N MET A 1 28.47 -0.55 -14.69
CA MET A 1 29.69 -1.35 -14.90
C MET A 1 30.20 -2.10 -13.67
N ILE A 2 30.52 -1.47 -12.51
CA ILE A 2 31.03 -2.23 -11.34
C ILE A 2 29.94 -3.12 -10.70
N ILE A 3 28.70 -2.64 -10.64
CA ILE A 3 27.58 -3.38 -10.02
C ILE A 3 27.12 -4.56 -10.88
N GLU A 4 26.99 -4.37 -12.19
CA GLU A 4 26.58 -5.44 -13.13
C GLU A 4 27.53 -6.65 -13.08
N THR A 5 28.84 -6.38 -13.05
CA THR A 5 29.87 -7.43 -12.97
C THR A 5 29.88 -8.14 -11.61
N ALA A 6 29.58 -7.44 -10.51
CA ALA A 6 29.44 -8.04 -9.19
C ALA A 6 28.18 -8.93 -9.09
N ILE A 7 27.07 -8.52 -9.71
CA ILE A 7 25.84 -9.30 -9.77
C ILE A 7 26.09 -10.62 -10.52
N LEU A 8 26.70 -10.56 -11.71
CA LEU A 8 27.01 -11.77 -12.50
C LEU A 8 27.88 -12.76 -11.73
N LYS A 9 28.96 -12.30 -11.09
CA LYS A 9 29.85 -13.15 -10.27
C LYS A 9 29.13 -13.82 -9.10
N ASN A 10 28.08 -13.21 -8.56
CA ASN A 10 27.29 -13.81 -7.49
C ASN A 10 26.29 -14.82 -8.04
N VAL A 11 25.65 -14.54 -9.18
CA VAL A 11 24.72 -15.46 -9.84
C VAL A 11 25.40 -16.75 -10.28
N GLU A 12 26.65 -16.68 -10.75
CA GLU A 12 27.44 -17.86 -11.11
C GLU A 12 27.71 -18.83 -9.94
N LYS A 13 27.74 -18.32 -8.71
CA LYS A 13 27.96 -19.13 -7.50
C LYS A 13 26.69 -19.81 -6.99
N LEU A 14 25.53 -19.44 -7.52
CA LEU A 14 24.25 -19.95 -7.05
C LEU A 14 23.91 -21.31 -7.70
N PRO A 15 23.22 -22.20 -6.97
CA PRO A 15 22.61 -23.38 -7.57
C PRO A 15 21.55 -23.01 -8.62
N GLU A 16 21.35 -23.90 -9.60
CA GLU A 16 20.43 -23.65 -10.72
C GLU A 16 18.99 -23.35 -10.27
N SER A 17 18.53 -24.01 -9.21
CA SER A 17 17.21 -23.76 -8.62
C SER A 17 17.02 -22.32 -8.12
N VAL A 18 18.10 -21.69 -7.64
CA VAL A 18 18.07 -20.33 -7.10
C VAL A 18 18.22 -19.29 -8.23
N LYS A 19 18.92 -19.63 -9.32
CA LYS A 19 19.04 -18.75 -10.48
C LYS A 19 17.68 -18.44 -11.12
N GLN A 20 16.76 -19.41 -11.13
CA GLN A 20 15.39 -19.18 -11.60
C GLN A 20 14.69 -18.09 -10.78
N ALA A 21 14.76 -18.16 -9.45
CA ALA A 21 14.18 -17.15 -8.58
C ALA A 21 14.82 -15.75 -8.76
N VAL A 22 16.12 -15.71 -9.05
CA VAL A 22 16.80 -14.45 -9.38
C VAL A 22 16.28 -13.88 -10.70
N LEU A 23 16.09 -14.72 -11.72
CA LEU A 23 15.54 -14.32 -13.01
C LEU A 23 14.14 -13.74 -12.83
N ASP A 24 13.25 -14.46 -12.15
CA ASP A 24 11.87 -14.02 -11.89
C ASP A 24 11.84 -12.67 -11.15
N TYR A 25 12.74 -12.48 -10.18
CA TYR A 25 12.83 -11.20 -9.45
C TYR A 25 13.37 -10.07 -10.32
N THR A 26 14.34 -10.32 -11.19
CA THR A 26 14.83 -9.30 -12.12
C THR A 26 13.77 -8.89 -13.13
N GLU A 27 12.97 -9.84 -13.65
CA GLU A 27 11.83 -9.55 -14.52
C GLU A 27 10.77 -8.71 -13.79
N PHE A 28 10.46 -9.04 -12.54
CA PHE A 28 9.58 -8.24 -11.70
C PHE A 28 10.07 -6.80 -11.54
N LEU A 29 11.36 -6.59 -11.28
CA LEU A 29 11.95 -5.26 -11.16
C LEU A 29 11.89 -4.50 -12.49
N VAL A 30 12.21 -5.15 -13.60
CA VAL A 30 12.10 -4.54 -14.92
C VAL A 30 10.66 -4.11 -15.16
N ASN A 31 9.67 -4.97 -14.92
CA ASN A 31 8.27 -4.60 -15.13
C ASN A 31 7.82 -3.45 -14.22
N ARG A 32 8.22 -3.47 -12.94
CA ARG A 32 7.88 -2.44 -11.96
C ARG A 32 8.42 -1.05 -12.30
N TYR A 33 9.56 -0.96 -12.98
CA TYR A 33 10.22 0.31 -13.29
C TYR A 33 10.21 0.69 -14.78
N ASN A 34 9.88 -0.24 -15.70
CA ASN A 34 9.65 0.04 -17.13
C ASN A 34 8.21 0.41 -17.46
N GLU A 35 7.23 -0.08 -16.69
CA GLU A 35 5.93 0.59 -16.70
C GLU A 35 6.19 1.97 -16.10
N GLU A 36 6.21 2.99 -16.96
CA GLU A 36 6.17 4.39 -16.58
C GLU A 36 5.26 4.45 -15.37
N THR A 37 5.85 4.69 -14.19
CA THR A 37 5.08 4.78 -12.96
C THR A 37 3.88 5.65 -13.31
N PRO A 38 2.62 5.14 -13.29
CA PRO A 38 1.53 6.06 -13.09
C PRO A 38 2.00 6.72 -11.81
N GLN A 39 2.32 8.02 -11.88
CA GLN A 39 2.66 8.78 -10.70
C GLN A 39 1.63 8.32 -9.71
N MET A 40 2.08 7.61 -8.68
CA MET A 40 1.19 7.08 -7.68
C MET A 40 0.67 8.37 -7.08
N GLU A 41 -0.42 8.89 -7.66
CA GLU A 41 -1.07 10.12 -7.27
C GLU A 41 -1.37 9.79 -5.84
N LYS A 42 -0.51 10.29 -4.93
CA LYS A 42 -0.63 10.05 -3.50
C LYS A 42 -2.10 10.28 -3.27
N PRO A 43 -2.88 9.27 -2.84
CA PRO A 43 -4.33 9.37 -2.83
C PRO A 43 -4.60 10.69 -2.14
N THR A 44 -5.15 11.65 -2.90
CA THR A 44 -5.29 13.05 -2.48
C THR A 44 -5.87 12.97 -1.09
N LYS A 45 -5.07 13.28 -0.06
CA LYS A 45 -5.32 12.83 1.33
C LYS A 45 -6.79 13.07 1.63
N ARG A 46 -7.62 12.02 1.48
CA ARG A 46 -9.06 12.15 1.70
C ARG A 46 -9.13 12.47 3.18
N GLY A 47 -9.71 13.64 3.44
CA GLY A 47 -9.34 14.50 4.54
C GLY A 47 -8.97 13.83 5.86
N GLY A 48 -7.94 14.37 6.50
CA GLY A 48 -7.48 13.91 7.81
C GLY A 48 -8.53 14.01 8.93
N LEU A 49 -8.14 13.61 10.13
CA LEU A 49 -8.98 13.68 11.31
C LEU A 49 -9.63 15.08 11.45
N GLY A 50 -10.96 15.12 11.56
CA GLY A 50 -11.71 16.36 11.78
C GLY A 50 -12.12 17.16 10.53
N ILE A 51 -11.98 16.63 9.31
CA ILE A 51 -12.42 17.33 8.07
C ILE A 51 -13.92 17.66 7.99
N TRP A 52 -14.74 17.03 8.83
CA TRP A 52 -16.17 17.30 8.95
C TRP A 52 -16.53 18.13 10.18
N LYS A 53 -15.54 18.64 10.94
CA LYS A 53 -15.80 19.46 12.13
C LYS A 53 -16.60 20.71 11.72
N GLY A 54 -17.77 20.91 12.34
CA GLY A 54 -18.68 22.01 12.05
C GLY A 54 -19.48 21.87 10.74
N LYS A 55 -19.34 20.75 10.01
CA LYS A 55 -20.16 20.43 8.83
C LYS A 55 -21.28 19.44 9.11
N ILE A 56 -21.30 18.87 10.31
CA ILE A 56 -22.33 17.93 10.76
C ILE A 56 -23.16 18.64 11.82
N TRP A 57 -24.47 18.57 11.67
CA TRP A 57 -25.42 18.95 12.71
C TRP A 57 -25.76 17.68 13.51
N MET A 58 -25.73 17.79 14.84
CA MET A 58 -26.09 16.74 15.79
C MET A 58 -27.34 17.22 16.52
N ALA A 59 -28.33 16.34 16.62
CA ALA A 59 -29.55 16.63 17.38
C ALA A 59 -29.25 16.60 18.89
N ASP A 60 -30.03 17.35 19.67
CA ASP A 60 -29.81 17.49 21.12
C ASP A 60 -30.07 16.17 21.88
N ASP A 61 -30.82 15.25 21.26
CA ASP A 61 -31.21 13.92 21.79
C ASP A 61 -30.29 12.78 21.31
N PHE A 62 -29.14 13.08 20.69
CA PHE A 62 -28.26 12.05 20.12
C PHE A 62 -27.80 10.98 21.13
N ASP A 63 -27.60 11.37 22.38
CA ASP A 63 -27.18 10.47 23.45
C ASP A 63 -28.35 9.66 24.06
N GLU A 64 -29.59 9.92 23.63
CA GLU A 64 -30.75 9.19 24.15
C GLU A 64 -30.81 7.74 23.63
N PRO A 65 -31.25 6.77 24.47
CA PRO A 65 -31.43 5.40 24.04
C PRO A 65 -32.47 5.31 22.93
N LEU A 66 -32.08 4.69 21.82
CA LEU A 66 -33.04 4.29 20.79
C LEU A 66 -34.08 3.35 21.41
N GLU A 67 -35.34 3.57 21.07
CA GLU A 67 -36.48 2.88 21.68
C GLU A 67 -36.32 1.34 21.61
N ASP A 68 -35.86 0.83 20.48
CA ASP A 68 -35.61 -0.59 20.23
C ASP A 68 -34.40 -1.16 20.98
N LEU A 69 -33.52 -0.29 21.51
CA LEU A 69 -32.27 -0.65 22.18
C LEU A 69 -32.30 -0.39 23.69
N LYS A 70 -33.42 0.14 24.22
CA LYS A 70 -33.62 0.42 25.66
C LYS A 70 -33.40 -0.79 26.54
N ASP A 71 -33.79 -1.98 26.08
CA ASP A 71 -33.67 -3.23 26.83
C ASP A 71 -32.22 -3.76 26.94
N TYR A 72 -31.26 -3.13 26.23
CA TYR A 72 -29.87 -3.59 26.12
C TYR A 72 -28.83 -2.64 26.73
N MET A 73 -29.25 -1.47 27.26
CA MET A 73 -28.36 -0.48 27.89
C MET A 73 -28.47 -0.48 29.41
#